data_AF-A0A9N7U9S4-F1
#
_entry.id   AF-A0A9N7U9S4-F1
#
_cell.length_a   1.000
_cell.length_b   1.000
_cell.length_c   1.000
_cell.angle_alpha   90.00
_cell.angle_beta   90.00
_cell.angle_gamma   90.00
#
_symmetry.space_group_name_H-M   'P 1'
#
loop_
_entity.id
_entity.type
_entity.pdbx_description
1 polymer ?
#
loop_
_entity_poly.entity_id
_entity_poly.type
_entity_poly.pdbx_seq_one_letter_code
_entity_poly.pdbx_strand_id
1 'polypeptide(L)'
;MTSNKILEPGGSETQAVCDRIQDEASLKKAKIHPFSVLLASENYKRGQGYQGKTKWTPDGSILKAMDAAFYTSFVNVEPVGKRFVVAVDVSTSLSSIVPGTSISTAVAAAAITMIFARTEVDTQVLAYSEGAVVPCTVSADMTLAQATVELVKIPGGSTDCTLPVTWATENGKSVDVFVILTNNPLWTFAASPVESLQKHREKSGTKSKLVMCGLTSIGHALSNTDDGGFLSVCGFDLGALSVIRNLAQDLI
;
A
#
# COMPACT_ATOMS: atom_id res chain seq x y z
N MET A 1 1.14 25.66 -11.64
CA MET A 1 0.18 26.09 -12.68
C MET A 1 -1.03 26.80 -12.06
N THR A 2 -1.78 26.16 -11.15
CA THR A 2 -2.88 26.83 -10.42
C THR A 2 -2.43 28.07 -9.63
N SER A 3 -1.29 28.02 -8.93
CA SER A 3 -0.72 29.19 -8.22
C SER A 3 -0.46 30.40 -9.12
N ASN A 4 -0.16 30.15 -10.41
CA ASN A 4 0.18 31.17 -11.39
C ASN A 4 -1.04 31.58 -12.23
N LYS A 5 -2.26 31.18 -11.81
CA LYS A 5 -3.53 31.48 -12.49
C LYS A 5 -3.60 30.99 -13.94
N ILE A 6 -2.86 29.92 -14.27
CA ILE A 6 -2.96 29.25 -15.58
C ILE A 6 -4.15 28.27 -15.59
N LEU A 7 -4.41 27.65 -14.44
CA LEU A 7 -5.53 26.72 -14.26
C LEU A 7 -6.55 27.39 -13.35
N GLU A 8 -7.40 28.22 -13.95
CA GLU A 8 -8.50 28.88 -13.24
C GLU A 8 -9.76 27.97 -13.22
N PRO A 9 -10.56 28.00 -12.15
CA PRO A 9 -11.78 27.20 -12.06
C PRO A 9 -12.75 27.50 -13.22
N GLY A 10 -13.20 26.45 -13.91
CA GLY A 10 -14.09 26.57 -15.07
C GLY A 10 -13.40 27.07 -16.36
N GLY A 11 -12.08 27.30 -16.34
CA GLY A 11 -11.32 27.68 -17.53
C GLY A 11 -11.13 26.51 -18.51
N SER A 12 -10.91 26.84 -19.79
CA SER A 12 -10.72 25.85 -20.86
C SER A 12 -9.45 24.99 -20.66
N GLU A 13 -8.42 25.60 -20.06
CA GLU A 13 -7.14 24.99 -19.73
C GLU A 13 -7.30 23.96 -18.60
N THR A 14 -8.14 24.28 -17.61
CA THR A 14 -8.49 23.36 -16.53
C THR A 14 -9.23 22.15 -17.08
N GLN A 15 -10.19 22.36 -18.00
CA GLN A 15 -10.89 21.25 -18.65
C GLN A 15 -9.94 20.38 -19.47
N ALA A 16 -9.06 20.98 -20.28
CA ALA A 16 -8.08 20.25 -21.09
C ALA A 16 -7.12 19.41 -20.22
N VAL A 17 -6.75 19.92 -19.04
CA VAL A 17 -5.95 19.16 -18.07
C VAL A 17 -6.75 17.99 -17.48
N CYS A 18 -8.00 18.21 -17.08
CA CYS A 18 -8.87 17.15 -16.57
C CYS A 18 -9.05 16.03 -17.61
N ASP A 19 -9.35 16.38 -18.86
CA ASP A 19 -9.53 15.43 -19.95
C ASP A 19 -8.26 14.60 -20.18
N ARG A 20 -7.08 15.24 -20.14
CA ARG A 20 -5.80 14.55 -20.28
C ARG A 20 -5.47 13.63 -19.11
N ILE A 21 -5.78 14.02 -17.88
CA ILE A 21 -5.56 13.19 -16.68
C ILE A 21 -6.42 11.93 -16.73
N GLN A 22 -7.63 12.03 -17.29
CA GLN A 22 -8.59 10.92 -17.37
C GLN A 22 -8.42 10.03 -18.61
N ASP A 23 -7.63 10.45 -19.60
CA ASP A 23 -7.43 9.69 -20.84
C ASP A 23 -6.64 8.39 -20.59
N GLU A 24 -7.35 7.25 -20.65
CA GLU A 24 -6.79 5.92 -20.44
C GLU A 24 -5.62 5.62 -21.38
N ALA A 25 -5.72 6.03 -22.65
CA ALA A 25 -4.66 5.79 -23.63
C ALA A 25 -3.36 6.52 -23.26
N SER A 26 -3.47 7.77 -22.81
CA SER A 26 -2.34 8.55 -22.30
C SER A 26 -1.76 7.97 -21.02
N LEU A 27 -2.61 7.60 -20.05
CA LEU A 27 -2.18 6.98 -18.79
C LEU A 27 -1.43 5.67 -19.07
N LYS A 28 -1.92 4.85 -19.99
CA LYS A 28 -1.29 3.59 -20.40
C LYS A 28 0.03 3.80 -21.11
N LYS A 29 0.06 4.69 -22.10
CA LYS A 29 1.28 5.01 -22.86
C LYS A 29 2.39 5.57 -21.96
N ALA A 30 2.03 6.37 -20.97
CA ALA A 30 2.97 6.95 -20.01
C ALA A 30 3.29 6.02 -18.83
N LYS A 31 2.67 4.82 -18.75
CA LYS A 31 2.84 3.85 -17.66
C LYS A 31 2.66 4.49 -16.28
N ILE A 32 1.66 5.36 -16.15
CA ILE A 32 1.37 6.03 -14.88
C ILE A 32 0.85 4.99 -13.89
N HIS A 33 1.52 4.89 -12.74
CA HIS A 33 1.14 3.96 -11.68
C HIS A 33 0.14 4.62 -10.71
N PRO A 34 -0.85 3.90 -10.14
CA PRO A 34 -1.84 4.45 -9.21
C PRO A 34 -1.24 5.25 -8.06
N PHE A 35 -0.14 4.73 -7.54
CA PHE A 35 0.61 5.39 -6.48
C PHE A 35 1.11 6.81 -6.85
N SER A 36 1.56 7.01 -8.09
CA SER A 36 1.98 8.33 -8.58
C SER A 36 0.81 9.31 -8.61
N VAL A 37 -0.37 8.83 -9.02
CA VAL A 37 -1.60 9.64 -9.05
C VAL A 37 -2.04 10.01 -7.64
N LEU A 38 -2.01 9.05 -6.70
CA LEU A 38 -2.36 9.27 -5.30
C LEU A 38 -1.44 10.33 -4.66
N LEU A 39 -0.12 10.20 -4.85
CA LEU A 39 0.84 11.17 -4.35
C LEU A 39 0.64 12.56 -4.96
N ALA A 40 0.35 12.65 -6.26
CA ALA A 40 0.04 13.90 -6.93
C ALA A 40 -1.25 14.54 -6.39
N SER A 41 -2.30 13.74 -6.21
CA SER A 41 -3.59 14.18 -5.68
C SER A 41 -3.47 14.74 -4.26
N GLU A 42 -2.82 14.01 -3.36
CA GLU A 42 -2.64 14.44 -1.97
C GLU A 42 -1.73 15.67 -1.88
N ASN A 43 -0.69 15.76 -2.71
CA ASN A 43 0.13 16.97 -2.78
C ASN A 43 -0.64 18.17 -3.32
N TYR A 44 -1.47 18.00 -4.35
CA TYR A 44 -2.28 19.08 -4.90
C TYR A 44 -3.34 19.56 -3.91
N LYS A 45 -3.99 18.63 -3.20
CA LYS A 45 -5.01 18.88 -2.18
C LYS A 45 -4.51 19.72 -1.00
N ARG A 46 -3.21 19.70 -0.69
CA ARG A 46 -2.61 20.54 0.37
C ARG A 46 -2.74 22.04 0.11
N GLY A 47 -2.87 22.47 -1.15
CA GLY A 47 -2.93 23.90 -1.51
C GLY A 47 -1.62 24.68 -1.30
N GLN A 48 -0.51 23.99 -1.01
CA GLN A 48 0.78 24.64 -0.82
C GLN A 48 1.96 23.70 -1.12
N GLY A 49 3.06 24.29 -1.60
CA GLY A 49 4.30 23.59 -1.87
C GLY A 49 5.01 23.17 -0.59
N TYR A 50 5.96 22.23 -0.70
CA TYR A 50 6.68 21.67 0.45
C TYR A 50 7.37 22.73 1.32
N GLN A 51 7.98 23.77 0.70
CA GLN A 51 8.61 24.89 1.40
C GLN A 51 7.61 25.99 1.83
N GLY A 52 6.30 25.83 1.58
CA GLY A 52 5.25 26.80 1.95
C GLY A 52 5.21 28.11 1.14
N LYS A 53 6.20 28.36 0.27
CA LYS A 53 6.29 29.59 -0.54
C LYS A 53 5.22 29.67 -1.63
N THR A 54 4.97 28.58 -2.34
CA THR A 54 3.96 28.50 -3.39
C THR A 54 2.64 28.06 -2.78
N LYS A 55 1.58 28.85 -2.97
CA LYS A 55 0.23 28.53 -2.50
C LYS A 55 -0.76 28.54 -3.66
N TRP A 56 -1.80 27.73 -3.56
CA TRP A 56 -2.89 27.65 -4.52
C TRP A 56 -4.17 27.16 -3.83
N THR A 57 -5.32 27.42 -4.43
CA THR A 57 -6.58 26.80 -4.03
C THR A 57 -6.79 25.56 -4.90
N PRO A 58 -6.89 24.34 -4.33
CA PRO A 58 -7.12 23.14 -5.12
C PRO A 58 -8.45 23.21 -5.86
N ASP A 59 -8.42 22.92 -7.17
CA ASP A 59 -9.64 22.83 -7.97
C ASP A 59 -10.30 21.45 -7.81
N GLY A 60 -11.62 21.45 -7.56
CA GLY A 60 -12.39 20.23 -7.33
C GLY A 60 -12.52 19.35 -8.57
N SER A 61 -12.52 19.93 -9.78
CA SER A 61 -12.59 19.19 -11.04
C SER A 61 -11.29 18.44 -11.30
N ILE A 62 -10.14 19.09 -11.03
CA ILE A 62 -8.82 18.44 -11.11
C ILE A 62 -8.71 17.30 -10.10
N LEU A 63 -9.14 17.51 -8.85
CA LEU A 63 -9.13 16.46 -7.83
C LEU A 63 -10.02 15.27 -8.23
N LYS A 64 -11.21 15.53 -8.78
CA LYS A 64 -12.11 14.48 -9.31
C LYS A 64 -11.47 13.75 -10.51
N ALA A 65 -10.76 14.47 -11.37
CA ALA A 65 -10.03 13.87 -12.48
C ALA A 65 -8.90 12.95 -12.00
N MET A 66 -8.14 13.38 -10.99
CA MET A 66 -7.08 12.57 -10.37
C MET A 66 -7.65 11.33 -9.64
N ASP A 67 -8.80 11.45 -8.97
CA ASP A 67 -9.48 10.30 -8.35
C ASP A 67 -9.88 9.25 -9.39
N ALA A 68 -10.49 9.67 -10.51
CA ALA A 68 -10.78 8.75 -11.62
C ALA A 68 -9.50 8.11 -12.19
N ALA A 69 -8.46 8.92 -12.42
CA ALA A 69 -7.18 8.45 -12.96
C ALA A 69 -6.48 7.45 -12.02
N PHE A 70 -6.64 7.57 -10.71
CA PHE A 70 -6.12 6.60 -9.75
C PHE A 70 -6.65 5.20 -10.06
N TYR A 71 -7.95 5.03 -10.27
CA TYR A 71 -8.54 3.73 -10.59
C TYR A 71 -8.23 3.27 -12.03
N THR A 72 -8.23 4.17 -13.01
CA THR A 72 -7.88 3.82 -14.40
C THR A 72 -6.43 3.35 -14.52
N SER A 73 -5.52 3.94 -13.73
CA SER A 73 -4.09 3.61 -13.79
C SER A 73 -3.74 2.20 -13.29
N PHE A 74 -4.67 1.46 -12.67
CA PHE A 74 -4.45 0.05 -12.31
C PHE A 74 -4.19 -0.84 -13.53
N VAL A 75 -4.64 -0.42 -14.74
CA VAL A 75 -4.31 -1.10 -16.00
C VAL A 75 -2.80 -1.23 -16.25
N ASN A 76 -2.00 -0.37 -15.63
CA ASN A 76 -0.54 -0.35 -15.76
C ASN A 76 0.17 -1.22 -14.71
N VAL A 77 -0.57 -1.83 -13.79
CA VAL A 77 0.01 -2.74 -12.79
C VAL A 77 -0.15 -4.17 -13.32
N GLU A 78 0.96 -4.75 -13.74
CA GLU A 78 0.97 -6.13 -14.22
C GLU A 78 0.78 -7.10 -13.04
N PRO A 79 -0.07 -8.13 -13.15
CA PRO A 79 -0.16 -9.17 -12.13
C PRO A 79 1.06 -10.10 -12.15
N VAL A 80 1.32 -10.75 -11.02
CA VAL A 80 2.31 -11.81 -10.82
C VAL A 80 1.67 -13.19 -10.90
N GLY A 81 0.38 -13.31 -10.54
CA GLY A 81 -0.35 -14.57 -10.55
C GLY A 81 0.03 -15.49 -9.38
N LYS A 82 0.37 -14.90 -8.24
CA LYS A 82 0.74 -15.60 -7.00
C LYS A 82 -0.35 -15.40 -5.95
N ARG A 83 -0.31 -16.21 -4.90
CA ARG A 83 -1.26 -16.14 -3.78
C ARG A 83 -0.71 -15.23 -2.71
N PHE A 84 -1.35 -14.09 -2.51
CA PHE A 84 -0.91 -13.06 -1.60
C PHE A 84 -1.74 -13.06 -0.31
N VAL A 85 -1.05 -12.85 0.80
CA VAL A 85 -1.68 -12.35 2.03
C VAL A 85 -1.14 -10.94 2.26
N VAL A 86 -2.02 -9.95 2.25
CA VAL A 86 -1.69 -8.58 2.66
C VAL A 86 -2.25 -8.35 4.05
N ALA A 87 -1.37 -8.23 5.04
CA ALA A 87 -1.75 -8.04 6.43
C ALA A 87 -1.40 -6.63 6.90
N VAL A 88 -2.40 -5.91 7.39
CA VAL A 88 -2.27 -4.54 7.87
C VAL A 88 -2.19 -4.54 9.39
N ASP A 89 -1.11 -3.99 9.91
CA ASP A 89 -0.94 -3.72 11.32
C ASP A 89 -1.82 -2.54 11.74
N VAL A 90 -2.83 -2.82 12.56
CA VAL A 90 -3.74 -1.79 13.12
C VAL A 90 -3.50 -1.59 14.62
N SER A 91 -2.42 -2.16 15.15
CA SER A 91 -2.03 -2.04 16.56
C SER A 91 -1.83 -0.59 16.98
N THR A 92 -1.24 0.22 16.09
CA THR A 92 -1.26 1.66 16.19
C THR A 92 -2.37 2.19 15.29
N SER A 93 -2.95 3.35 15.63
CA SER A 93 -4.11 3.92 14.94
C SER A 93 -3.88 4.32 13.47
N LEU A 94 -2.75 3.95 12.85
CA LEU A 94 -2.35 4.32 11.49
C LEU A 94 -2.52 5.82 11.21
N SER A 95 -2.37 6.64 12.26
CA SER A 95 -2.62 8.09 12.26
C SER A 95 -1.39 8.93 11.90
N SER A 96 -0.25 8.29 11.68
CA SER A 96 1.00 8.97 11.30
C SER A 96 0.99 9.40 9.83
N ILE A 97 1.87 10.34 9.47
CA ILE A 97 2.17 10.68 8.09
C ILE A 97 3.37 9.85 7.61
N VAL A 98 3.26 9.31 6.40
CA VAL A 98 4.37 8.62 5.75
C VAL A 98 5.51 9.64 5.48
N PRO A 99 6.74 9.37 5.94
CA PRO A 99 7.89 10.26 5.76
C PRO A 99 8.09 10.68 4.30
N GLY A 100 8.36 11.98 4.07
CA GLY A 100 8.58 12.52 2.73
C GLY A 100 7.30 12.76 1.91
N THR A 101 6.12 12.47 2.45
CA THR A 101 4.84 12.67 1.77
C THR A 101 3.85 13.47 2.64
N SER A 102 2.63 13.66 2.15
CA SER A 102 1.48 14.16 2.93
C SER A 102 0.42 13.11 3.20
N ILE A 103 0.75 11.84 2.97
CA ILE A 103 -0.20 10.74 2.99
C ILE A 103 -0.18 10.10 4.38
N SER A 104 -1.37 9.88 4.96
CA SER A 104 -1.46 9.16 6.23
C SER A 104 -1.13 7.69 6.05
N THR A 105 -0.61 7.04 7.09
CA THR A 105 -0.29 5.62 7.06
C THR A 105 -1.52 4.75 6.81
N ALA A 106 -2.71 5.19 7.23
CA ALA A 106 -3.98 4.52 6.93
C ALA A 106 -4.32 4.54 5.43
N VAL A 107 -4.22 5.71 4.79
CA VAL A 107 -4.47 5.85 3.35
C VAL A 107 -3.41 5.09 2.55
N ALA A 108 -2.16 5.12 3.01
CA ALA A 108 -1.07 4.36 2.42
C ALA A 108 -1.32 2.84 2.47
N ALA A 109 -1.69 2.32 3.64
CA ALA A 109 -2.03 0.91 3.81
C ALA A 109 -3.20 0.49 2.93
N ALA A 110 -4.26 1.33 2.88
CA ALA A 110 -5.41 1.10 2.02
C ALA A 110 -5.03 1.06 0.54
N ALA A 111 -4.21 2.02 0.08
CA ALA A 111 -3.78 2.07 -1.31
C ALA A 111 -2.95 0.84 -1.71
N ILE A 112 -1.98 0.42 -0.88
CA ILE A 112 -1.16 -0.78 -1.15
C ILE A 112 -2.04 -2.03 -1.14
N THR A 113 -2.93 -2.16 -0.16
CA THR A 113 -3.87 -3.28 -0.06
C THR A 113 -4.76 -3.36 -1.30
N MET A 114 -5.30 -2.23 -1.75
CA MET A 114 -6.12 -2.16 -2.96
C MET A 114 -5.34 -2.49 -4.22
N ILE A 115 -4.05 -2.16 -4.30
CA ILE A 115 -3.18 -2.57 -5.41
C ILE A 115 -3.20 -4.09 -5.53
N PHE A 116 -2.79 -4.81 -4.49
CA PHE A 116 -2.79 -6.27 -4.53
C PHE A 116 -4.19 -6.86 -4.72
N ALA A 117 -5.21 -6.36 -4.01
CA ALA A 117 -6.58 -6.88 -4.12
C ALA A 117 -7.21 -6.67 -5.51
N ARG A 118 -6.80 -5.64 -6.25
CA ARG A 118 -7.27 -5.38 -7.63
C ARG A 118 -6.44 -6.09 -8.69
N THR A 119 -5.16 -6.37 -8.43
CA THR A 119 -4.24 -6.94 -9.42
C THR A 119 -4.11 -8.45 -9.31
N GLU A 120 -4.10 -9.00 -8.10
CA GLU A 120 -3.87 -10.42 -7.84
C GLU A 120 -5.17 -11.10 -7.43
N VAL A 121 -5.58 -12.10 -8.23
CA VAL A 121 -6.87 -12.80 -8.08
C VAL A 121 -6.99 -13.50 -6.72
N ASP A 122 -5.89 -14.08 -6.22
CA ASP A 122 -5.85 -14.77 -4.92
C ASP A 122 -5.13 -13.90 -3.89
N THR A 123 -5.81 -12.82 -3.47
CA THR A 123 -5.36 -11.94 -2.38
C THR A 123 -6.28 -12.07 -1.18
N GLN A 124 -5.72 -12.40 -0.02
CA GLN A 124 -6.41 -12.33 1.26
C GLN A 124 -5.92 -11.11 2.03
N VAL A 125 -6.84 -10.22 2.36
CA VAL A 125 -6.56 -9.03 3.18
C VAL A 125 -6.86 -9.35 4.63
N LEU A 126 -5.89 -9.13 5.50
CA LEU A 126 -6.01 -9.30 6.94
C LEU A 126 -5.70 -7.98 7.62
N ALA A 127 -6.29 -7.75 8.78
CA ALA A 127 -5.82 -6.78 9.75
C ALA A 127 -5.57 -7.49 11.07
N TYR A 128 -4.57 -7.04 11.81
CA TYR A 128 -4.19 -7.70 13.05
C TYR A 128 -3.79 -6.70 14.14
N SER A 129 -4.21 -7.02 15.36
CA SER A 129 -3.91 -6.31 16.60
C SER A 129 -4.20 -7.23 17.79
N GLU A 130 -3.50 -7.04 18.91
CA GLU A 130 -3.80 -7.69 20.20
C GLU A 130 -3.96 -9.21 20.14
N GLY A 131 -3.10 -9.91 19.38
CA GLY A 131 -3.19 -11.37 19.22
C GLY A 131 -4.33 -11.85 18.31
N ALA A 132 -5.18 -10.96 17.82
CA ALA A 132 -6.25 -11.26 16.89
C ALA A 132 -5.84 -10.97 15.44
N VAL A 133 -6.29 -11.84 14.53
CA VAL A 133 -6.19 -11.65 13.09
C VAL A 133 -7.60 -11.70 12.53
N VAL A 134 -8.01 -10.62 11.86
CA VAL A 134 -9.35 -10.45 11.32
C VAL A 134 -9.24 -10.33 9.79
N PRO A 135 -9.89 -11.22 9.03
CA PRO A 135 -10.04 -11.02 7.59
C PRO A 135 -10.84 -9.74 7.30
N CYS A 136 -10.30 -8.87 6.45
CA CYS A 136 -10.96 -7.65 6.04
C CYS A 136 -11.73 -7.84 4.74
N THR A 137 -12.83 -7.10 4.59
CA THR A 137 -13.66 -7.16 3.38
C THR A 137 -13.18 -6.27 2.24
N VAL A 138 -11.97 -5.71 2.35
CA VAL A 138 -11.40 -4.82 1.33
C VAL A 138 -11.37 -5.54 -0.02
N SER A 139 -12.20 -5.05 -0.94
CA SER A 139 -12.38 -5.65 -2.26
C SER A 139 -11.93 -4.71 -3.37
N ALA A 140 -11.79 -5.28 -4.57
CA ALA A 140 -11.45 -4.55 -5.77
C ALA A 140 -12.47 -3.45 -6.13
N ASP A 141 -13.71 -3.52 -5.66
CA ASP A 141 -14.76 -2.56 -6.02
C ASP A 141 -14.85 -1.36 -5.06
N MET A 142 -14.14 -1.41 -3.93
CA MET A 142 -14.15 -0.32 -2.96
C MET A 142 -13.43 0.92 -3.49
N THR A 143 -13.89 2.09 -3.03
CA THR A 143 -13.12 3.33 -3.13
C THR A 143 -11.99 3.35 -2.10
N LEU A 144 -10.96 4.17 -2.34
CA LEU A 144 -9.85 4.35 -1.39
C LEU A 144 -10.34 4.79 -0.01
N ALA A 145 -11.35 5.66 0.05
CA ALA A 145 -11.95 6.10 1.30
C ALA A 145 -12.65 4.96 2.04
N GLN A 146 -13.43 4.12 1.34
CA GLN A 146 -14.08 2.95 1.94
C GLN A 146 -13.06 1.93 2.45
N ALA A 147 -12.03 1.62 1.65
CA ALA A 147 -10.97 0.71 2.07
C ALA A 147 -10.21 1.24 3.29
N THR A 148 -9.94 2.54 3.34
CA THR A 148 -9.31 3.19 4.50
C THR A 148 -10.19 3.04 5.74
N VAL A 149 -11.49 3.34 5.63
CA VAL A 149 -12.44 3.20 6.74
C VAL A 149 -12.53 1.75 7.20
N GLU A 150 -12.56 0.78 6.29
CA GLU A 150 -12.61 -0.65 6.61
C GLU A 150 -11.39 -1.09 7.42
N LEU A 151 -10.19 -0.66 7.03
CA LEU A 151 -8.96 -1.02 7.74
C LEU A 151 -8.88 -0.43 9.15
N VAL A 152 -9.36 0.80 9.36
CA VAL A 152 -9.26 1.49 10.66
C VAL A 152 -10.41 1.18 11.63
N LYS A 153 -11.39 0.35 11.24
CA LYS A 153 -12.49 -0.09 12.14
C LYS A 153 -12.02 -0.97 13.29
N ILE A 154 -10.88 -1.64 13.11
CA ILE A 154 -10.41 -2.66 14.04
C ILE A 154 -9.65 -1.98 15.18
N PRO A 155 -10.02 -2.22 16.44
CA PRO A 155 -9.36 -1.57 17.57
C PRO A 155 -7.88 -1.93 17.65
N GLY A 156 -7.05 -0.93 17.97
CA GLY A 156 -5.61 -1.11 18.16
C GLY A 156 -5.27 -1.77 19.50
N GLY A 157 -4.02 -2.22 19.62
CA GLY A 157 -3.54 -3.01 20.75
C GLY A 157 -2.05 -3.34 20.60
N SER A 158 -1.59 -4.47 21.13
CA SER A 158 -0.20 -4.92 20.92
C SER A 158 0.03 -5.48 19.49
N THR A 159 1.28 -5.51 19.04
CA THR A 159 1.63 -5.88 17.65
C THR A 159 2.38 -7.22 17.58
N ASP A 160 1.85 -8.19 16.85
CA ASP A 160 2.63 -9.39 16.47
C ASP A 160 2.47 -9.70 14.97
N CYS A 161 3.45 -9.26 14.18
CA CYS A 161 3.64 -9.51 12.74
C CYS A 161 3.86 -11.00 12.39
N THR A 162 4.03 -11.90 13.36
CA THR A 162 4.03 -13.35 13.07
C THR A 162 2.60 -13.88 12.93
N LEU A 163 1.60 -13.19 13.50
CA LEU A 163 0.21 -13.64 13.52
C LEU A 163 -0.36 -13.93 12.12
N PRO A 164 -0.13 -13.12 11.07
CA PRO A 164 -0.68 -13.41 9.74
C PRO A 164 -0.14 -14.72 9.15
N VAL A 165 1.14 -15.02 9.39
CA VAL A 165 1.78 -16.26 8.95
C VAL A 165 1.27 -17.45 9.76
N THR A 166 1.16 -17.30 11.08
CA THR A 166 0.58 -18.32 11.97
C THR A 166 -0.86 -18.63 11.60
N TRP A 167 -1.68 -17.60 11.40
CA TRP A 167 -3.07 -17.71 10.96
C TRP A 167 -3.17 -18.51 9.64
N ALA A 168 -2.36 -18.19 8.63
CA ALA A 168 -2.34 -18.92 7.37
C ALA A 168 -1.95 -20.39 7.57
N THR A 169 -0.95 -20.65 8.43
CA THR A 169 -0.46 -21.99 8.78
C THR A 169 -1.51 -22.84 9.50
N GLU A 170 -2.25 -22.26 10.43
CA GLU A 170 -3.31 -22.93 11.18
C GLU A 170 -4.54 -23.21 10.32
N ASN A 171 -4.88 -22.28 9.43
CA ASN A 171 -6.01 -22.42 8.51
C ASN A 171 -5.68 -23.20 7.22
N GLY A 172 -4.48 -23.80 7.12
CA GLY A 172 -4.06 -24.58 5.96
C GLY A 172 -4.03 -23.79 4.65
N LYS A 173 -3.84 -22.46 4.73
CA LYS A 173 -3.75 -21.59 3.56
C LYS A 173 -2.41 -21.80 2.89
N SER A 174 -2.43 -22.04 1.59
CA SER A 174 -1.21 -22.09 0.78
C SER A 174 -0.93 -20.69 0.25
N VAL A 175 0.09 -20.02 0.77
CA VAL A 175 0.42 -18.62 0.47
C VAL A 175 1.79 -18.55 -0.17
N ASP A 176 1.94 -17.80 -1.26
CA ASP A 176 3.23 -17.63 -1.93
C ASP A 176 3.98 -16.41 -1.38
N VAL A 177 3.27 -15.31 -1.09
CA VAL A 177 3.87 -14.07 -0.59
C VAL A 177 3.01 -13.45 0.50
N PHE A 178 3.62 -13.22 1.66
CA PHE A 178 3.07 -12.41 2.74
C PHE A 178 3.61 -10.98 2.62
N VAL A 179 2.73 -9.98 2.64
CA VAL A 179 3.07 -8.56 2.66
C VAL A 179 2.50 -7.97 3.95
N ILE A 180 3.39 -7.63 4.88
CA ILE A 180 3.02 -7.09 6.19
C ILE A 180 3.21 -5.57 6.16
N LEU A 181 2.13 -4.80 6.29
CA LEU A 181 2.18 -3.35 6.34
C LEU A 181 2.18 -2.90 7.80
N THR A 182 3.21 -2.20 8.26
CA THR A 182 3.30 -1.72 9.65
C THR A 182 3.90 -0.33 9.73
N ASN A 183 3.44 0.46 10.68
CA ASN A 183 4.04 1.74 11.06
C ASN A 183 4.63 1.69 12.49
N ASN A 184 4.76 0.50 13.09
CA ASN A 184 5.35 0.33 14.41
C ASN A 184 6.87 0.09 14.30
N PRO A 185 7.72 1.02 14.78
CA PRO A 185 9.17 0.88 14.74
C PRO A 185 9.74 -0.12 15.77
N LEU A 186 8.97 -0.44 16.81
CA LEU A 186 9.45 -1.13 18.00
C LEU A 186 8.82 -2.53 18.06
N TRP A 187 9.46 -3.46 17.36
CA TRP A 187 9.21 -4.88 17.53
C TRP A 187 9.78 -5.33 18.88
N THR A 188 8.92 -5.58 19.86
CA THR A 188 9.33 -6.01 21.21
C THR A 188 9.10 -7.50 21.48
N PHE A 189 8.75 -8.29 20.45
CA PHE A 189 8.36 -9.69 20.63
C PHE A 189 9.51 -10.68 20.38
N ALA A 190 9.52 -11.74 21.20
CA ALA A 190 10.52 -12.81 21.15
C ALA A 190 10.42 -13.72 19.92
N ALA A 191 9.27 -13.73 19.23
CA ALA A 191 9.03 -14.59 18.07
C ALA A 191 9.60 -13.96 16.79
N SER A 192 10.38 -14.75 16.04
CA SER A 192 10.98 -14.34 14.78
C SER A 192 9.99 -14.52 13.61
N PRO A 193 9.72 -13.48 12.80
CA PRO A 193 8.92 -13.62 11.57
C PRO A 193 9.51 -14.65 10.60
N VAL A 194 10.84 -14.78 10.56
CA VAL A 194 11.55 -15.76 9.73
C VAL A 194 11.27 -17.18 10.21
N GLU A 195 11.31 -17.43 11.52
CA GLU A 195 10.96 -18.75 12.07
C GLU A 195 9.50 -19.12 11.81
N SER A 196 8.58 -18.15 11.92
CA SER A 196 7.16 -18.38 11.59
C SER A 196 7.00 -18.75 10.10
N LEU A 197 7.73 -18.06 9.22
CA LEU A 197 7.75 -18.37 7.78
C LEU A 197 8.31 -19.76 7.50
N GLN A 198 9.38 -20.19 8.18
CA GLN A 198 9.94 -21.53 8.05
C GLN A 198 8.92 -22.61 8.45
N LYS A 199 8.27 -22.45 9.61
CA LYS A 199 7.20 -23.35 10.06
C LYS A 199 6.04 -23.42 9.06
N HIS A 200 5.67 -22.29 8.48
CA HIS A 200 4.65 -22.26 7.42
C HIS A 200 5.08 -23.11 6.23
N ARG A 201 6.29 -22.88 5.69
CA ARG A 201 6.84 -23.61 4.54
C ARG A 201 6.90 -25.12 4.79
N GLU A 202 7.31 -25.55 5.99
CA GLU A 202 7.36 -26.96 6.39
C GLU A 202 5.97 -27.61 6.38
N LYS A 203 4.95 -26.90 6.91
CA LYS A 203 3.60 -27.43 7.03
C LYS A 203 2.81 -27.36 5.72
N SER A 204 2.96 -26.28 4.94
CA SER A 204 2.21 -26.06 3.70
C SER A 204 2.89 -26.68 2.47
N GLY A 205 4.20 -26.94 2.53
CA GLY A 205 5.01 -27.35 1.38
C GLY A 205 5.24 -26.23 0.36
N THR A 206 4.86 -24.98 0.66
CA THR A 206 5.03 -23.84 -0.25
C THR A 206 6.35 -23.12 -0.01
N LYS A 207 6.97 -22.58 -1.07
CA LYS A 207 8.16 -21.71 -0.96
C LYS A 207 7.76 -20.27 -0.64
N SER A 208 7.05 -20.08 0.46
CA SER A 208 6.47 -18.80 0.83
C SER A 208 7.53 -17.74 1.10
N LYS A 209 7.24 -16.49 0.74
CA LYS A 209 8.10 -15.33 0.98
C LYS A 209 7.41 -14.35 1.91
N LEU A 210 8.19 -13.56 2.64
CA LEU A 210 7.69 -12.56 3.58
C LEU A 210 8.33 -11.21 3.28
N VAL A 211 7.49 -10.22 3.03
CA VAL A 211 7.90 -8.83 2.91
C VAL A 211 7.34 -8.04 4.07
N MET A 212 8.21 -7.40 4.83
CA MET A 212 7.84 -6.41 5.84
C MET A 212 7.96 -5.01 5.24
N CYS A 213 6.83 -4.31 5.17
CA CYS A 213 6.70 -2.98 4.60
C CYS A 213 6.46 -1.95 5.70
N GLY A 214 7.52 -1.20 6.04
CA GLY A 214 7.44 -0.09 6.98
C GLY A 214 6.81 1.14 6.35
N LEU A 215 5.61 1.53 6.77
CA LEU A 215 4.92 2.75 6.33
C LEU A 215 5.53 4.02 6.94
N THR A 216 6.25 3.87 8.06
CA THR A 216 7.07 4.90 8.69
C THR A 216 8.49 4.35 8.85
N SER A 217 9.36 5.05 9.59
CA SER A 217 10.67 4.51 9.95
C SER A 217 10.50 3.20 10.72
N ILE A 218 10.62 2.06 10.06
CA ILE A 218 10.94 0.81 10.74
C ILE A 218 12.40 0.94 11.17
N GLY A 219 12.66 0.86 12.48
CA GLY A 219 14.04 0.81 12.97
C GLY A 219 14.81 -0.34 12.29
N HIS A 220 16.14 -0.31 12.35
CA HIS A 220 17.07 -1.30 11.75
C HIS A 220 16.88 -2.78 12.19
N ALA A 221 15.75 -3.15 12.78
CA ALA A 221 15.54 -4.38 13.54
C ALA A 221 15.53 -5.69 12.73
N LEU A 222 15.60 -5.66 11.39
CA LEU A 222 15.38 -6.86 10.56
C LEU A 222 16.49 -7.10 9.51
N SER A 223 17.63 -6.40 9.60
CA SER A 223 18.62 -6.39 8.51
C SER A 223 19.56 -7.61 8.44
N ASN A 224 19.48 -8.57 9.37
CA ASN A 224 20.45 -9.68 9.45
C ASN A 224 19.75 -11.05 9.45
N THR A 225 19.18 -11.46 8.33
CA THR A 225 18.77 -12.84 8.11
C THR A 225 19.32 -13.37 6.80
N ASP A 226 19.74 -14.64 6.79
CA ASP A 226 20.23 -15.34 5.60
C ASP A 226 19.08 -15.93 4.75
N ASP A 227 17.82 -15.74 5.15
CA ASP A 227 16.66 -16.26 4.42
C ASP A 227 16.37 -15.41 3.17
N GLY A 228 16.72 -15.94 2.00
CA GLY A 228 16.46 -15.29 0.71
C GLY A 228 14.97 -15.11 0.34
N GLY A 229 14.04 -15.65 1.13
CA GLY A 229 12.62 -15.40 1.00
C GLY A 229 12.08 -14.33 1.96
N PHE A 230 12.95 -13.67 2.73
CA PHE A 230 12.59 -12.55 3.60
C PHE A 230 13.12 -11.23 3.06
N LEU A 231 12.29 -10.19 3.12
CA LEU A 231 12.68 -8.84 2.70
C LEU A 231 12.06 -7.79 3.61
N SER A 232 12.84 -6.76 3.95
CA SER A 232 12.36 -5.57 4.66
C SER A 232 12.50 -4.34 3.75
N VAL A 233 11.40 -3.60 3.55
CA VAL A 233 11.35 -2.42 2.69
C VAL A 233 10.59 -1.26 3.36
N CYS A 234 10.89 -0.04 2.92
CA CYS A 234 10.03 1.12 3.20
C CYS A 234 8.80 1.02 2.30
N GLY A 235 7.62 0.86 2.91
CA GLY A 235 6.41 0.36 2.25
C GLY A 235 5.71 1.34 1.31
N PHE A 236 6.00 2.64 1.39
CA PHE A 236 5.30 3.65 0.59
C PHE A 236 6.23 4.27 -0.46
N ASP A 237 6.71 3.43 -1.38
CA ASP A 237 7.48 3.83 -2.57
C ASP A 237 7.10 2.96 -3.79
N LEU A 238 7.18 3.53 -4.99
CA LEU A 238 6.97 2.80 -6.26
C LEU A 238 8.02 1.70 -6.46
N GLY A 239 9.25 1.95 -6.03
CA GLY A 239 10.31 0.95 -6.03
C GLY A 239 9.96 -0.25 -5.16
N ALA A 240 9.33 -0.04 -4.00
CA ALA A 240 8.95 -1.12 -3.09
C ALA A 240 8.00 -2.14 -3.74
N LEU A 241 6.98 -1.68 -4.47
CA LEU A 241 6.06 -2.58 -5.19
C LEU A 241 6.77 -3.37 -6.29
N SER A 242 7.70 -2.73 -7.00
CA SER A 242 8.51 -3.39 -8.03
C SER A 242 9.42 -4.46 -7.41
N VAL A 243 10.00 -4.19 -6.24
CA VAL A 243 10.83 -5.15 -5.50
C VAL A 243 9.98 -6.32 -4.97
N ILE A 244 8.78 -6.06 -4.43
CA ILE A 244 7.85 -7.12 -3.99
C ILE A 244 7.50 -8.04 -5.16
N ARG A 245 7.20 -7.46 -6.33
CA ARG A 245 6.92 -8.20 -7.56
C ARG A 245 8.12 -9.06 -7.97
N ASN A 246 9.31 -8.48 -8.04
CA ASN A 246 10.53 -9.20 -8.42
C ASN A 246 10.83 -10.34 -7.46
N LEU A 247 10.65 -10.11 -6.15
CA LEU A 247 10.77 -11.15 -5.13
C LEU A 247 9.73 -12.25 -5.38
N ALA A 248 8.47 -11.91 -5.63
CA ALA A 248 7.41 -12.90 -5.92
C ALA A 248 7.69 -13.73 -7.18
N GLN A 249 8.50 -13.21 -8.12
CA GLN A 249 8.89 -13.85 -9.38
C GLN A 249 10.25 -14.55 -9.34
N ASP A 250 10.94 -14.57 -8.20
CA ASP A 250 12.30 -15.13 -8.08
C ASP A 250 13.35 -14.40 -8.98
N LEU A 251 13.17 -13.10 -9.21
CA LEU A 251 14.07 -12.27 -10.03
C LEU A 251 15.21 -11.61 -9.22
N ILE A 252 15.13 -11.64 -7.90
CA ILE A 252 16.11 -11.11 -6.94
C ILE A 252 16.30 -12.10 -5.78
#